data_AF-A0A674K3H8-F1
#
_entry.id   AF-A0A674K3H8-F1
#
_cell.length_a   1.000
_cell.length_b   1.000
_cell.length_c   1.000
_cell.angle_alpha   90.00
_cell.angle_beta   90.00
_cell.angle_gamma   90.00
#
_symmetry.space_group_name_H-M   'P 1'
#
loop_
_entity.id
_entity.type
_entity.pdbx_description
1 polymer ?
#
loop_
_entity_poly.entity_id
_entity_poly.type
_entity_poly.pdbx_seq_one_letter_code
_entity_poly.pdbx_strand_id
1 'polypeptide(L)'
;MCFQISCQGATSITAFADFLCTKLSAALRQAVYDKTAIDIASEMKSTLPAFNGNRSKLENYILVYLAEKEDFEEYKRYIQSPKYFFEDFIKQRVDDYCLDKNNPKLKSFLKNSLDSFHTLVLSAIRDSTEVTKDRSGNVSLWLDEFCRRLLQHLTLPRDDLKSIEHQEVTDIEFLKAAMSKALSPVVENLKKDFTTIDMGPFSRKPHEILAEQLGGCWEKCPFCTALCTNTIAGHDGKHSVPFHRPRAVDGGYWHKTDNLVIEICSSLVASDCLHILRDDRRIPYKKYWEGGSPYSDWKITPDMSEQSYWKWFVCHFKAEIEKLHGRKFEGKGEIPPQWKYVTKDTVLSELKD
;
A
#
# COMPACT_ATOMS: atom_id res chain seq x y z
N MET A 1 34.95 1.93 54.41
CA MET A 1 33.63 1.25 54.23
C MET A 1 32.68 2.07 53.34
N CYS A 2 32.52 3.39 53.53
CA CYS A 2 31.65 4.23 52.66
C CYS A 2 32.04 4.25 51.16
N PHE A 3 33.34 4.24 50.83
CA PHE A 3 33.79 4.26 49.44
C PHE A 3 33.43 2.97 48.68
N GLN A 4 33.61 1.80 49.31
CA GLN A 4 33.27 0.50 48.71
C GLN A 4 31.76 0.34 48.45
N ILE A 5 30.92 0.78 49.39
CA ILE A 5 29.45 0.73 49.25
C ILE A 5 29.00 1.68 48.13
N SER A 6 29.57 2.89 48.05
CA SER A 6 29.29 3.86 46.97
C SER A 6 29.72 3.33 45.59
N CYS A 7 30.91 2.70 45.48
CA CYS A 7 31.35 2.08 44.24
C CYS A 7 30.46 0.91 43.80
N GLN A 8 29.94 0.12 44.75
CA GLN A 8 29.05 -1.01 44.46
C GLN A 8 27.68 -0.54 43.97
N GLY A 9 27.11 0.50 44.58
CA GLY A 9 25.86 1.13 44.12
C GLY A 9 25.99 1.74 42.72
N ALA A 10 27.08 2.45 42.43
CA ALA A 10 27.33 3.00 41.10
C ALA A 10 27.45 1.90 40.02
N THR A 11 28.10 0.78 40.35
CA THR A 11 28.26 -0.37 39.45
C THR A 11 26.92 -1.06 39.15
N SER A 12 26.06 -1.20 40.17
CA SER A 12 24.69 -1.73 40.03
C SER A 12 23.86 -0.90 39.05
N ILE A 13 23.91 0.43 39.19
CA ILE A 13 23.15 1.37 38.35
C ILE A 13 23.64 1.36 36.89
N THR A 14 24.95 1.24 36.66
CA THR A 14 25.46 1.11 35.29
C THR A 14 25.05 -0.22 34.65
N ALA A 15 25.08 -1.32 35.40
CA ALA A 15 24.64 -2.63 34.89
C ALA A 15 23.14 -2.66 34.57
N PHE A 16 22.32 -2.02 35.41
CA PHE A 16 20.90 -1.77 35.13
C PHE A 16 20.72 -1.06 33.80
N ALA A 17 21.43 0.06 33.61
CA ALA A 17 21.30 0.90 32.44
C ALA A 17 21.71 0.19 31.16
N ASP A 18 22.82 -0.56 31.20
CA ASP A 18 23.33 -1.35 30.07
C ASP A 18 22.35 -2.47 29.68
N PHE A 19 21.80 -3.18 30.66
CA PHE A 19 20.80 -4.22 30.40
C PHE A 19 19.55 -3.64 29.74
N LEU A 20 18.99 -2.55 30.30
CA LEU A 20 17.82 -1.91 29.74
C LEU A 20 18.08 -1.35 28.34
N CYS A 21 19.25 -0.74 28.10
CA CYS A 21 19.66 -0.25 26.78
C CYS A 21 19.82 -1.38 25.75
N THR A 22 20.23 -2.57 26.18
CA THR A 22 20.25 -3.75 25.31
C THR A 22 18.85 -4.13 24.85
N LYS A 23 17.85 -4.11 25.75
CA LYS A 23 16.44 -4.34 25.39
C LYS A 23 15.88 -3.23 24.49
N LEU A 24 16.21 -1.98 24.80
CA LEU A 24 15.83 -0.82 23.99
C LEU A 24 16.40 -0.88 22.59
N SER A 25 17.63 -1.38 22.38
CA SER A 25 18.25 -1.45 21.06
C SER A 25 17.38 -2.22 20.04
N ALA A 26 16.87 -3.38 20.44
CA ALA A 26 15.99 -4.19 19.59
C ALA A 26 14.64 -3.52 19.35
N ALA A 27 14.01 -3.01 20.42
CA ALA A 27 12.73 -2.33 20.33
C ALA A 27 12.79 -1.07 19.45
N LEU A 28 13.85 -0.26 19.61
CA LEU A 28 14.11 0.95 18.81
C LEU A 28 14.32 0.61 17.34
N ARG A 29 15.08 -0.44 17.03
CA ARG A 29 15.30 -0.85 15.64
C ARG A 29 13.98 -1.15 14.94
N GLN A 30 13.12 -1.96 15.55
CA GLN A 30 11.83 -2.31 14.97
C GLN A 30 10.92 -1.08 14.84
N ALA A 31 10.83 -0.27 15.89
CA ALA A 31 10.00 0.92 15.90
C ALA A 31 10.43 1.95 14.84
N VAL A 32 11.74 2.10 14.59
CA VAL A 32 12.27 2.94 13.51
C VAL A 32 11.83 2.45 12.13
N TYR A 33 11.89 1.14 11.87
CA TYR A 33 11.41 0.59 10.60
C TYR A 33 9.91 0.79 10.41
N ASP A 34 9.11 0.47 11.44
CA ASP A 34 7.65 0.59 11.37
C ASP A 34 7.23 2.05 11.14
N LYS A 35 7.82 3.00 11.89
CA LYS A 35 7.57 4.43 11.70
C LYS A 35 8.01 4.91 10.33
N THR A 36 9.19 4.48 9.87
CA THR A 36 9.73 4.86 8.55
C THR A 36 8.80 4.40 7.43
N ALA A 37 8.26 3.19 7.52
CA ALA A 37 7.32 2.69 6.51
C ALA A 37 6.06 3.57 6.42
N ILE A 38 5.50 3.92 7.58
CA ILE A 38 4.31 4.78 7.69
C ILE A 38 4.61 6.18 7.15
N ASP A 39 5.72 6.78 7.56
CA ASP A 39 6.10 8.14 7.16
C ASP A 39 6.34 8.24 5.65
N ILE A 40 6.98 7.22 5.03
CA ILE A 40 7.15 7.15 3.57
C ILE A 40 5.80 7.04 2.86
N ALA A 41 4.93 6.13 3.32
CA ALA A 41 3.60 5.96 2.72
C ALA A 41 2.80 7.26 2.80
N SER A 42 2.82 7.93 3.96
CA SER A 42 2.15 9.20 4.20
C SER A 42 2.69 10.33 3.30
N GLU A 43 4.01 10.46 3.21
CA GLU A 43 4.66 11.47 2.36
C GLU A 43 4.35 11.23 0.88
N MET A 44 4.43 10.00 0.40
CA MET A 44 4.12 9.69 -1.00
C MET A 44 2.65 9.97 -1.33
N LYS A 45 1.74 9.67 -0.39
CA LYS A 45 0.31 9.98 -0.53
C LYS A 45 0.03 11.48 -0.55
N SER A 46 0.81 12.30 0.16
CA SER A 46 0.63 13.76 0.16
C SER A 46 1.29 14.44 -1.04
N THR A 47 2.47 13.96 -1.47
CA THR A 47 3.32 14.66 -2.44
C THR A 47 3.23 14.12 -3.86
N LEU A 48 2.94 12.82 -4.07
CA LEU A 48 2.93 12.22 -5.39
C LEU A 48 1.50 12.17 -5.98
N PRO A 49 1.27 12.79 -7.14
CA PRO A 49 -0.07 12.87 -7.74
C PRO A 49 -0.79 11.52 -7.92
N ALA A 50 -0.04 10.46 -8.23
CA ALA A 50 -0.59 9.10 -8.43
C ALA A 50 -1.18 8.48 -7.16
N PHE A 51 -0.71 8.90 -5.98
CA PHE A 51 -1.14 8.37 -4.68
C PHE A 51 -2.01 9.36 -3.91
N ASN A 52 -2.00 10.64 -4.30
CA ASN A 52 -2.83 11.70 -3.73
C ASN A 52 -4.26 11.64 -4.27
N GLY A 53 -5.03 10.62 -3.87
CA GLY A 53 -6.42 10.44 -4.25
C GLY A 53 -6.98 9.09 -3.85
N ASN A 54 -8.02 8.66 -4.57
CA ASN A 54 -8.62 7.34 -4.42
C ASN A 54 -8.08 6.36 -5.47
N ARG A 55 -8.56 5.12 -5.39
CA ARG A 55 -8.19 4.04 -6.33
C ARG A 55 -8.40 4.39 -7.80
N SER A 56 -9.49 5.06 -8.16
CA SER A 56 -9.76 5.44 -9.56
C SER A 56 -8.70 6.39 -10.10
N LYS A 57 -8.22 7.33 -9.26
CA LYS A 57 -7.11 8.20 -9.65
C LYS A 57 -5.84 7.39 -9.90
N LEU A 58 -5.50 6.44 -9.02
CA LEU A 58 -4.36 5.53 -9.24
C LEU A 58 -4.51 4.72 -10.54
N GLU A 59 -5.72 4.23 -10.83
CA GLU A 59 -6.02 3.53 -12.09
C GLU A 59 -5.74 4.40 -13.32
N ASN A 60 -6.12 5.68 -13.29
CA ASN A 60 -5.78 6.61 -14.39
C ASN A 60 -4.26 6.71 -14.61
N TYR A 61 -3.47 6.82 -13.53
CA TYR A 61 -1.99 6.84 -13.65
C TYR A 61 -1.42 5.51 -14.18
N ILE A 62 -2.04 4.38 -13.84
CA ILE A 62 -1.68 3.07 -14.42
C ILE A 62 -2.01 3.02 -15.91
N LEU A 63 -3.18 3.53 -16.32
CA LEU A 63 -3.56 3.60 -17.73
C LEU A 63 -2.64 4.55 -18.51
N VAL A 64 -2.24 5.69 -17.95
CA VAL A 64 -1.21 6.56 -18.53
C VAL A 64 0.11 5.80 -18.71
N TYR A 65 0.59 5.10 -17.68
CA TYR A 65 1.81 4.30 -17.76
C TYR A 65 1.74 3.22 -18.85
N LEU A 66 0.62 2.49 -18.93
CA LEU A 66 0.41 1.47 -19.94
C LEU A 66 0.39 2.07 -21.35
N ALA A 67 -0.27 3.22 -21.54
CA ALA A 67 -0.34 3.89 -22.83
C ALA A 67 0.99 4.53 -23.25
N GLU A 68 1.82 4.97 -22.29
CA GLU A 68 3.17 5.43 -22.58
C GLU A 68 4.10 4.27 -22.97
N LYS A 69 3.92 3.11 -22.35
CA LYS A 69 4.75 1.91 -22.59
C LYS A 69 4.39 1.17 -23.87
N GLU A 70 3.12 1.23 -24.29
CA GLU A 70 2.57 0.56 -25.49
C GLU A 70 2.94 -0.93 -25.59
N ASP A 71 3.02 -1.62 -24.44
CA ASP A 71 3.37 -3.03 -24.34
C ASP A 71 2.11 -3.87 -24.06
N PHE A 72 1.69 -4.66 -25.05
CA PHE A 72 0.48 -5.48 -24.96
C PHE A 72 0.53 -6.53 -23.84
N GLU A 73 1.70 -7.09 -23.51
CA GLU A 73 1.79 -8.08 -22.43
C GLU A 73 1.57 -7.41 -21.05
N GLU A 74 1.96 -6.15 -20.90
CA GLU A 74 1.67 -5.38 -19.69
C GLU A 74 0.18 -5.07 -19.57
N TYR A 75 -0.48 -4.71 -20.67
CA TYR A 75 -1.94 -4.58 -20.71
C TYR A 75 -2.64 -5.87 -20.30
N LYS A 76 -2.18 -7.01 -20.83
CA LYS A 76 -2.72 -8.32 -20.50
C LYS A 76 -2.54 -8.65 -19.02
N ARG A 77 -1.36 -8.39 -18.43
CA ARG A 77 -1.14 -8.54 -16.98
C ARG A 77 -2.13 -7.68 -16.18
N TYR A 78 -2.33 -6.43 -16.57
CA TYR A 78 -3.27 -5.52 -15.92
C TYR A 78 -4.74 -5.99 -16.03
N ILE A 79 -5.18 -6.43 -17.21
CA ILE A 79 -6.56 -6.89 -17.45
C ILE A 79 -6.84 -8.20 -16.70
N GLN A 80 -5.91 -9.16 -16.76
CA GLN A 80 -6.10 -10.49 -16.19
C GLN A 80 -5.97 -10.48 -14.65
N SER A 81 -4.97 -9.75 -14.15
CA SER A 81 -4.53 -9.75 -12.76
C SER A 81 -4.37 -8.33 -12.20
N PRO A 82 -5.44 -7.52 -12.21
CA PRO A 82 -5.37 -6.11 -11.84
C PRO A 82 -4.84 -5.86 -10.42
N LYS A 83 -5.25 -6.66 -9.43
CA LYS A 83 -4.74 -6.51 -8.05
C LYS A 83 -3.22 -6.56 -8.00
N TYR A 84 -2.64 -7.61 -8.59
CA TYR A 84 -1.18 -7.79 -8.62
C TYR A 84 -0.49 -6.69 -9.44
N PHE A 85 -1.12 -6.22 -10.53
CA PHE A 85 -0.56 -5.13 -11.32
C PHE A 85 -0.49 -3.82 -10.52
N PHE A 86 -1.54 -3.48 -9.75
CA PHE A 86 -1.53 -2.31 -8.88
C PHE A 86 -0.46 -2.44 -7.79
N GLU A 87 -0.35 -3.59 -7.14
CA GLU A 87 0.66 -3.86 -6.11
C GLU A 87 2.09 -3.70 -6.67
N ASP A 88 2.36 -4.27 -7.85
CA ASP A 88 3.66 -4.18 -8.55
C ASP A 88 3.97 -2.73 -8.96
N PHE A 89 2.99 -2.02 -9.51
CA PHE A 89 3.13 -0.61 -9.88
C PHE A 89 3.44 0.27 -8.66
N ILE A 90 2.69 0.12 -7.56
CA ILE A 90 2.95 0.86 -6.31
C ILE A 90 4.34 0.52 -5.78
N LYS A 91 4.72 -0.76 -5.78
CA LYS A 91 6.05 -1.20 -5.34
C LYS A 91 7.15 -0.54 -6.16
N GLN A 92 7.06 -0.58 -7.49
CA GLN A 92 8.06 0.06 -8.36
C GLN A 92 8.20 1.55 -8.05
N ARG A 93 7.08 2.27 -7.89
CA ARG A 93 7.12 3.70 -7.58
C ARG A 93 7.69 4.01 -6.20
N VAL A 94 7.45 3.14 -5.21
CA VAL A 94 8.06 3.23 -3.88
C VAL A 94 9.57 2.98 -3.95
N ASP A 95 9.99 1.95 -4.68
CA ASP A 95 11.40 1.63 -4.88
C ASP A 95 12.12 2.79 -5.57
N ASP A 96 11.54 3.34 -6.64
CA ASP A 96 12.08 4.52 -7.34
C ASP A 96 12.20 5.74 -6.40
N TYR A 97 11.18 5.99 -5.56
CA TYR A 97 11.17 7.13 -4.64
C TYR A 97 12.19 6.99 -3.50
N CYS A 98 12.36 5.78 -2.98
CA CYS A 98 13.14 5.54 -1.77
C CYS A 98 14.60 5.16 -2.05
N LEU A 99 14.85 4.45 -3.14
CA LEU A 99 16.12 3.80 -3.48
C LEU A 99 16.85 4.49 -4.64
N ASP A 100 16.40 5.68 -5.05
CA ASP A 100 17.09 6.50 -6.04
C ASP A 100 18.59 6.61 -5.71
N LYS A 101 19.44 6.24 -6.68
CA LYS A 101 20.90 6.16 -6.50
C LYS A 101 21.54 7.53 -6.23
N ASN A 102 20.94 8.61 -6.69
CA ASN A 102 21.46 9.98 -6.55
C ASN A 102 21.02 10.60 -5.23
N ASN A 103 19.83 10.29 -4.73
CA ASN A 103 19.32 10.80 -3.46
C ASN A 103 18.38 9.81 -2.76
N PRO A 104 18.92 8.82 -2.03
CA PRO A 104 18.11 7.78 -1.40
C PRO A 104 17.35 8.33 -0.20
N LYS A 105 16.07 8.68 -0.42
CA LYS A 105 15.19 9.23 0.63
C LYS A 105 15.05 8.31 1.83
N LEU A 106 15.14 6.99 1.63
CA LEU A 106 15.05 6.00 2.72
C LEU A 106 16.01 6.32 3.87
N LYS A 107 17.24 6.71 3.57
CA LYS A 107 18.25 7.05 4.57
C LYS A 107 17.83 8.25 5.43
N SER A 108 17.24 9.27 4.81
CA SER A 108 16.73 10.43 5.54
C SER A 108 15.54 10.07 6.45
N PHE A 109 14.62 9.23 5.99
CA PHE A 109 13.49 8.79 6.83
C PHE A 109 13.94 7.93 8.01
N LEU A 110 14.86 6.99 7.80
CA LEU A 110 15.41 6.18 8.90
C LEU A 110 16.10 7.05 9.95
N LYS A 111 16.90 8.03 9.51
CA LYS A 111 17.57 8.99 10.40
C LYS A 111 16.55 9.82 11.18
N ASN A 112 15.57 10.42 10.51
CA ASN A 112 14.55 11.26 11.14
C ASN A 112 13.72 10.46 12.16
N SER A 113 13.35 9.23 11.82
CA SER A 113 12.65 8.33 12.74
C SER A 113 13.50 8.01 13.96
N LEU A 114 14.78 7.67 13.78
CA LEU A 114 15.69 7.39 14.89
C LEU A 114 15.90 8.62 15.79
N ASP A 115 16.08 9.80 15.22
CA ASP A 115 16.24 11.05 16.00
C ASP A 115 14.96 11.37 16.80
N SER A 116 13.77 11.10 16.23
CA SER A 116 12.49 11.22 16.93
C SER A 116 12.39 10.25 18.11
N PHE A 117 12.78 8.99 17.92
CA PHE A 117 12.75 7.99 18.99
C PHE A 117 13.79 8.24 20.07
N HIS A 118 14.98 8.71 19.69
CA HIS A 118 16.01 9.12 20.65
C HIS A 118 15.49 10.24 21.58
N THR A 119 14.83 11.26 21.00
CA THR A 119 14.19 12.34 21.77
C THR A 119 13.06 11.83 22.68
N LEU A 120 12.26 10.89 22.19
CA LEU A 120 11.18 10.25 22.96
C LEU A 120 11.74 9.50 24.18
N VAL A 121 12.79 8.69 23.98
CA VAL A 121 13.38 7.90 25.07
C VAL A 121 14.07 8.80 26.10
N LEU A 122 14.79 9.84 25.68
CA LEU A 122 15.38 10.81 26.62
C LEU A 122 14.32 11.54 27.45
N SER A 123 13.20 11.91 26.82
CA SER A 123 12.05 12.48 27.54
C SER A 123 11.45 11.48 28.54
N ALA A 124 11.27 10.23 28.14
CA ALA A 124 10.77 9.19 29.02
C ALA A 124 11.71 8.93 30.21
N ILE A 125 13.02 8.89 29.99
CA ILE A 125 14.02 8.78 31.08
C ILE A 125 13.86 9.94 32.06
N ARG A 126 13.85 11.19 31.55
CA ARG A 126 13.72 12.39 32.39
C ARG A 126 12.44 12.36 33.22
N ASP A 127 11.30 12.17 32.57
CA ASP A 127 10.00 12.31 33.21
C ASP A 127 9.74 11.16 34.21
N SER A 128 10.20 9.94 33.92
CA SER A 128 10.12 8.82 34.88
C SER A 128 10.97 9.06 36.13
N THR A 129 12.14 9.69 35.97
CA THR A 129 12.99 10.09 37.09
C THR A 129 12.29 11.13 37.97
N GLU A 130 11.67 12.15 37.36
CA GLU A 130 10.92 13.20 38.08
C GLU A 130 9.75 12.60 38.89
N VAL A 131 8.91 11.78 38.25
CA VAL A 131 7.77 11.12 38.92
C VAL A 131 8.22 10.21 40.06
N THR A 132 9.31 9.47 39.88
CA THR A 132 9.82 8.56 40.92
C THR A 132 10.32 9.33 42.12
N LYS A 133 11.01 10.46 41.91
CA LYS A 133 11.46 11.34 42.99
C LYS A 133 10.31 11.96 43.77
N ASP A 134 9.34 12.53 43.07
CA ASP A 134 8.20 13.21 43.69
C ASP A 134 7.38 12.26 44.58
N ARG A 135 7.37 10.97 44.23
CA ARG A 135 6.64 9.93 44.95
C ARG A 135 7.50 9.14 45.94
N SER A 136 8.77 9.50 46.13
CA SER A 136 9.74 8.72 46.91
C SER A 136 9.74 7.22 46.52
N GLY A 137 9.61 6.97 45.22
CA GLY A 137 9.47 5.63 44.64
C GLY A 137 10.80 4.92 44.43
N ASN A 138 10.69 3.67 43.98
CA ASN A 138 11.84 2.80 43.69
C ASN A 138 11.98 2.55 42.18
N VAL A 139 12.95 1.70 41.82
CA VAL A 139 13.21 1.28 40.43
C VAL A 139 12.00 0.68 39.75
N SER A 140 11.19 -0.11 40.47
CA SER A 140 9.99 -0.71 39.88
C SER A 140 9.03 0.37 39.41
N LEU A 141 8.78 1.40 40.22
CA LEU A 141 7.95 2.54 39.83
C LEU A 141 8.54 3.28 38.62
N TRP A 142 9.87 3.48 38.62
CA TRP A 142 10.55 4.12 37.50
C TRP A 142 10.35 3.35 36.18
N LEU A 143 10.50 2.02 36.23
CA LEU A 143 10.29 1.13 35.09
C LEU A 143 8.84 1.15 34.59
N ASP A 144 7.87 1.17 35.51
CA ASP A 144 6.45 1.24 35.15
C ASP A 144 6.14 2.55 34.42
N GLU A 145 6.63 3.67 34.94
CA GLU A 145 6.43 4.99 34.32
C GLU A 145 7.17 5.10 32.98
N PHE A 146 8.38 4.55 32.89
CA PHE A 146 9.17 4.52 31.66
C PHE A 146 8.47 3.71 30.56
N CYS A 147 8.03 2.49 30.88
CA CYS A 147 7.30 1.65 29.92
C CYS A 147 5.98 2.29 29.50
N ARG A 148 5.23 2.87 30.46
CA ARG A 148 3.95 3.54 30.18
C ARG A 148 4.11 4.68 29.17
N ARG A 149 5.18 5.47 29.25
CA ARG A 149 5.47 6.58 28.33
C ARG A 149 5.83 6.12 26.93
N LEU A 150 6.42 4.93 26.78
CA LEU A 150 6.85 4.39 25.50
C LEU A 150 5.80 3.47 24.84
N LEU A 151 4.79 3.03 25.59
CA LEU A 151 3.85 1.98 25.18
C LEU A 151 3.16 2.21 23.82
N GLN A 152 2.86 3.46 23.46
CA GLN A 152 2.20 3.78 22.19
C GLN A 152 3.14 3.76 20.97
N HIS A 153 4.46 3.70 21.20
CA HIS A 153 5.46 3.92 20.17
C HIS A 153 6.50 2.80 20.07
N LEU A 154 6.72 2.06 21.16
CA LEU A 154 7.71 0.99 21.26
C LEU A 154 7.12 -0.22 21.97
N THR A 155 7.40 -1.40 21.42
CA THR A 155 7.15 -2.67 22.11
C THR A 155 8.29 -2.95 23.09
N LEU A 156 8.11 -2.52 24.34
CA LEU A 156 8.99 -2.82 25.46
C LEU A 156 8.15 -3.38 26.62
N PRO A 157 7.92 -4.70 26.68
CA PRO A 157 7.09 -5.31 27.72
C PRO A 157 7.73 -5.11 29.10
N ARG A 158 6.96 -4.60 30.06
CA ARG A 158 7.42 -4.44 31.45
C ARG A 158 7.83 -5.77 32.10
N ASP A 159 7.21 -6.87 31.69
CA ASP A 159 7.53 -8.22 32.14
C ASP A 159 8.95 -8.66 31.78
N ASP A 160 9.50 -8.19 30.65
CA ASP A 160 10.88 -8.48 30.23
C ASP A 160 11.92 -7.81 31.15
N LEU A 161 11.48 -6.88 32.00
CA LEU A 161 12.31 -6.06 32.88
C LEU A 161 12.22 -6.48 34.36
N LYS A 162 11.47 -7.55 34.69
CA LYS A 162 11.38 -8.07 36.07
C LYS A 162 12.73 -8.47 36.65
N SER A 163 13.65 -8.96 35.81
CA SER A 163 14.98 -9.39 36.25
C SER A 163 15.86 -8.28 36.85
N ILE A 164 15.57 -7.02 36.56
CA ILE A 164 16.34 -5.86 37.04
C ILE A 164 15.60 -5.02 38.10
N GLU A 165 14.34 -5.34 38.41
CA GLU A 165 13.51 -4.50 39.28
C GLU A 165 13.91 -4.55 40.76
N HIS A 166 14.62 -5.62 41.15
CA HIS A 166 15.13 -5.83 42.50
C HIS A 166 16.58 -5.33 42.68
N GLN A 167 17.20 -4.74 41.65
CA GLN A 167 18.52 -4.13 41.81
C GLN A 167 18.42 -2.92 42.72
N GLU A 168 19.30 -2.85 43.72
CA GLU A 168 19.39 -1.69 44.60
C GLU A 168 19.94 -0.49 43.81
N VAL A 169 19.02 0.36 43.36
CA VAL A 169 19.33 1.71 42.83
C VAL A 169 18.91 2.70 43.88
N THR A 170 19.89 3.20 44.62
CA THR A 170 19.68 4.17 45.70
C THR A 170 19.69 5.61 45.20
N ASP A 171 20.13 5.84 43.96
CA ASP A 171 20.24 7.18 43.36
C ASP A 171 19.58 7.21 41.96
N ILE A 172 18.33 7.70 41.94
CA ILE A 172 17.52 7.81 40.73
C ILE A 172 18.01 8.93 39.79
N GLU A 173 18.76 9.93 40.27
CA GLU A 173 19.43 10.89 39.38
C GLU A 173 20.63 10.28 38.69
N PHE A 174 21.43 9.52 39.44
CA PHE A 174 22.53 8.80 38.83
C PHE A 174 22.02 7.80 37.79
N LEU A 175 20.87 7.16 38.03
CA LEU A 175 20.20 6.32 37.03
C LEU A 175 19.86 7.10 35.75
N LYS A 176 19.29 8.30 35.85
CA LYS A 176 19.00 9.17 34.68
C LYS A 176 20.26 9.43 33.85
N ALA A 177 21.37 9.77 34.51
CA ALA A 177 22.65 10.03 33.85
C ALA A 177 23.23 8.76 33.21
N ALA A 178 23.19 7.63 33.94
CA ALA A 178 23.65 6.33 33.46
C ALA A 178 22.86 5.86 32.24
N MET A 179 21.52 5.96 32.28
CA MET A 179 20.64 5.64 31.14
C MET A 179 20.94 6.49 29.92
N SER A 180 21.08 7.81 30.08
CA SER A 180 21.38 8.72 28.97
C SER A 180 22.74 8.41 28.34
N LYS A 181 23.73 8.07 29.17
CA LYS A 181 25.07 7.66 28.72
C LYS A 181 25.05 6.30 28.02
N ALA A 182 24.33 5.32 28.54
CA ALA A 182 24.20 3.98 27.95
C ALA A 182 23.37 3.96 26.65
N LEU A 183 22.42 4.89 26.49
CA LEU A 183 21.63 5.03 25.26
C LEU A 183 22.45 5.58 24.09
N SER A 184 23.41 6.47 24.35
CA SER A 184 24.24 7.12 23.32
C SER A 184 24.91 6.11 22.36
N PRO A 185 25.66 5.09 22.82
CA PRO A 185 26.25 4.10 21.91
C PRO A 185 25.21 3.24 21.19
N VAL A 186 24.04 2.98 21.78
CA VAL A 186 22.94 2.26 21.10
C VAL A 186 22.46 3.05 19.89
N VAL A 187 22.19 4.34 20.06
CA VAL A 187 21.74 5.22 18.97
C VAL A 187 22.81 5.35 17.89
N GLU A 188 24.08 5.52 18.26
CA GLU A 188 25.18 5.61 17.29
C GLU A 188 25.39 4.30 16.50
N ASN A 189 25.20 3.15 17.13
CA ASN A 189 25.23 1.86 16.43
C ASN A 189 24.05 1.71 15.47
N LEU A 190 22.84 2.08 15.88
CA LEU A 190 21.66 2.06 15.00
C LEU A 190 21.84 3.01 13.81
N LYS A 191 22.40 4.22 14.03
CA LYS A 191 22.72 5.16 12.94
C LYS A 191 23.64 4.53 11.89
N LYS A 192 24.65 3.76 12.32
CA LYS A 192 25.56 3.05 11.41
C LYS A 192 24.82 1.97 10.63
N ASP A 193 23.98 1.19 11.28
CA ASP A 193 23.22 0.11 10.62
C ASP A 193 22.26 0.65 9.56
N PHE A 194 21.64 1.80 9.82
CA PHE A 194 20.74 2.48 8.90
C PHE A 194 21.43 3.24 7.76
N THR A 195 22.76 3.10 7.60
CA THR A 195 23.45 3.61 6.41
C THR A 195 23.21 2.75 5.18
N THR A 196 22.85 1.47 5.38
CA THR A 196 22.48 0.55 4.30
C THR A 196 21.08 0.87 3.79
N ILE A 197 20.97 1.10 2.48
CA ILE A 197 19.70 1.43 1.82
C ILE A 197 19.06 0.11 1.37
N ASP A 198 18.25 -0.47 2.25
CA ASP A 198 17.57 -1.75 2.01
C ASP A 198 16.18 -1.75 2.68
N MET A 199 15.18 -2.26 1.96
CA MET A 199 13.83 -2.47 2.48
C MET A 199 13.59 -3.89 3.01
N GLY A 200 14.54 -4.81 2.86
CA GLY A 200 14.47 -6.18 3.35
C GLY A 200 14.13 -6.31 4.85
N PRO A 201 14.75 -5.50 5.75
CA PRO A 201 14.49 -5.58 7.18
C PRO A 201 13.11 -5.10 7.65
N PHE A 202 12.33 -4.45 6.78
CA PHE A 202 11.02 -3.92 7.16
C PHE A 202 10.01 -5.06 7.31
N SER A 203 9.36 -5.14 8.48
CA SER A 203 8.28 -6.08 8.77
C SER A 203 7.09 -5.87 7.82
N ARG A 204 6.75 -4.61 7.59
CA ARG A 204 5.75 -4.12 6.65
C ARG A 204 6.34 -3.01 5.82
N LYS A 205 6.25 -3.14 4.49
CA LYS A 205 6.89 -2.21 3.54
C LYS A 205 5.96 -1.04 3.19
N PRO A 206 6.52 0.12 2.79
CA PRO A 206 5.69 1.27 2.42
C PRO A 206 4.69 0.98 1.29
N HIS A 207 5.06 0.16 0.30
CA HIS A 207 4.17 -0.20 -0.80
C HIS A 207 3.00 -1.08 -0.35
N GLU A 208 3.16 -1.92 0.67
CA GLU A 208 2.07 -2.74 1.23
C GLU A 208 1.05 -1.84 1.94
N ILE A 209 1.53 -0.82 2.66
CA ILE A 209 0.67 0.20 3.30
C ILE A 209 -0.10 0.97 2.23
N LEU A 210 0.57 1.44 1.17
CA LEU A 210 -0.09 2.17 0.09
C LEU A 210 -1.10 1.30 -0.68
N ALA A 211 -0.75 0.04 -0.98
CA ALA A 211 -1.64 -0.89 -1.68
C ALA A 211 -2.91 -1.20 -0.90
N GLU A 212 -2.83 -1.29 0.44
CA GLU A 212 -4.01 -1.42 1.28
C GLU A 212 -4.86 -0.14 1.28
N GLN A 213 -4.22 1.03 1.44
CA GLN A 213 -4.91 2.32 1.49
C GLN A 213 -5.56 2.74 0.16
N LEU A 214 -4.98 2.35 -0.97
CA LEU A 214 -5.46 2.62 -2.32
C LEU A 214 -6.16 1.40 -2.95
N GLY A 215 -6.36 0.36 -2.13
CA GLY A 215 -7.06 -0.86 -2.51
C GLY A 215 -8.58 -0.65 -2.62
N GLY A 216 -9.29 -1.76 -2.67
CA GLY A 216 -10.74 -1.78 -2.73
C GLY A 216 -11.27 -3.11 -3.23
N CYS A 217 -12.46 -3.08 -3.80
CA CYS A 217 -13.06 -4.25 -4.43
C CYS A 217 -12.28 -4.68 -5.67
N TRP A 218 -11.91 -5.97 -5.74
CA TRP A 218 -11.19 -6.53 -6.91
C TRP A 218 -12.09 -7.38 -7.80
N GLU A 219 -13.40 -7.37 -7.55
CA GLU A 219 -14.38 -8.05 -8.40
C GLU A 219 -14.38 -7.44 -9.80
N LYS A 220 -14.50 -8.31 -10.80
CA LYS A 220 -14.45 -7.97 -12.22
C LYS A 220 -15.82 -8.12 -12.86
N CYS A 221 -16.18 -7.17 -13.72
CA CYS A 221 -17.43 -7.23 -14.46
C CYS A 221 -17.45 -8.52 -15.28
N PRO A 222 -18.50 -9.35 -15.18
CA PRO A 222 -18.53 -10.67 -15.83
C PRO A 222 -18.60 -10.61 -17.37
N PHE A 223 -18.77 -9.41 -17.94
CA PHE A 223 -18.86 -9.20 -19.38
C PHE A 223 -17.60 -8.61 -20.02
N CYS A 224 -16.88 -7.73 -19.31
CA CYS A 224 -15.78 -6.94 -19.87
C CYS A 224 -14.55 -6.83 -18.94
N THR A 225 -14.58 -7.50 -17.79
CA THR A 225 -13.51 -7.53 -16.77
C THR A 225 -13.15 -6.20 -16.10
N ALA A 226 -13.85 -5.10 -16.40
CA ALA A 226 -13.70 -3.83 -15.71
C ALA A 226 -13.86 -4.01 -14.19
N LEU A 227 -13.00 -3.33 -13.42
CA LEU A 227 -12.94 -3.44 -11.97
C LEU A 227 -14.09 -2.69 -11.30
N CYS A 228 -14.61 -3.25 -10.21
CA CYS A 228 -15.48 -2.49 -9.34
C CYS A 228 -14.72 -1.30 -8.73
N THR A 229 -15.35 -0.12 -8.70
CA THR A 229 -14.74 1.11 -8.17
C THR A 229 -14.98 1.32 -6.68
N ASN A 230 -15.66 0.39 -6.00
CA ASN A 230 -15.88 0.51 -4.57
C ASN A 230 -14.54 0.36 -3.82
N THR A 231 -14.23 1.31 -2.94
CA THR A 231 -12.97 1.36 -2.18
C THR A 231 -12.95 0.44 -0.97
N ILE A 232 -14.05 -0.28 -0.69
CA ILE A 232 -14.15 -1.25 0.40
C ILE A 232 -14.07 -2.66 -0.18
N ALA A 233 -13.09 -3.44 0.26
CA ALA A 233 -12.96 -4.85 -0.11
C ALA A 233 -14.12 -5.66 0.48
N GLY A 234 -14.70 -6.58 -0.31
CA GLY A 234 -15.81 -7.42 0.16
C GLY A 234 -17.08 -6.65 0.54
N HIS A 235 -17.28 -5.46 -0.01
CA HIS A 235 -18.43 -4.62 0.30
C HIS A 235 -19.76 -5.31 0.00
N ASP A 236 -20.79 -4.98 0.79
CA ASP A 236 -22.16 -5.37 0.50
C ASP A 236 -22.73 -4.64 -0.73
N GLY A 237 -23.84 -5.14 -1.24
CA GLY A 237 -24.55 -4.54 -2.38
C GLY A 237 -24.04 -5.01 -3.74
N LYS A 238 -24.33 -4.23 -4.78
CA LYS A 238 -23.96 -4.58 -6.17
C LYS A 238 -22.65 -3.95 -6.56
N HIS A 239 -21.83 -4.69 -7.29
CA HIS A 239 -20.62 -4.17 -7.90
C HIS A 239 -20.97 -3.25 -9.07
N SER A 240 -20.21 -2.17 -9.24
CA SER A 240 -20.39 -1.25 -10.36
C SER A 240 -19.08 -0.55 -10.71
N VAL A 241 -19.05 -0.01 -11.92
CA VAL A 241 -17.99 0.81 -12.48
C VAL A 241 -18.65 1.88 -13.35
N PRO A 242 -18.16 3.13 -13.39
CA PRO A 242 -18.74 4.17 -14.23
C PRO A 242 -18.55 3.89 -15.72
N PHE A 243 -17.41 3.32 -16.09
CA PHE A 243 -17.06 3.06 -17.48
C PHE A 243 -16.73 1.58 -17.71
N HIS A 244 -17.45 0.98 -18.65
CA HIS A 244 -17.20 -0.38 -19.11
C HIS A 244 -16.27 -0.38 -20.33
N ARG A 245 -15.63 -1.53 -20.57
CA ARG A 245 -14.67 -1.73 -21.67
C ARG A 245 -15.37 -2.45 -22.83
N PRO A 246 -14.91 -2.28 -24.08
CA PRO A 246 -15.31 -3.13 -25.20
C PRO A 246 -15.12 -4.60 -24.81
N ARG A 247 -16.13 -5.44 -25.07
CA ARG A 247 -16.04 -6.86 -24.69
C ARG A 247 -14.88 -7.60 -25.38
N ALA A 248 -14.43 -7.11 -26.53
CA ALA A 248 -13.26 -7.59 -27.24
C ALA A 248 -11.97 -7.58 -26.40
N VAL A 249 -11.85 -6.70 -25.39
CA VAL A 249 -10.71 -6.63 -24.47
C VAL A 249 -10.53 -7.93 -23.67
N ASP A 250 -11.63 -8.65 -23.40
CA ASP A 250 -11.62 -9.97 -22.75
C ASP A 250 -12.01 -11.10 -23.73
N GLY A 251 -11.93 -10.84 -25.04
CA GLY A 251 -12.22 -11.83 -26.08
C GLY A 251 -13.70 -12.16 -26.28
N GLY A 252 -14.62 -11.32 -25.79
CA GLY A 252 -16.05 -11.47 -26.08
C GLY A 252 -16.33 -11.39 -27.58
N TYR A 253 -17.18 -12.30 -28.08
CA TYR A 253 -17.48 -12.44 -29.50
C TYR A 253 -18.98 -12.66 -29.75
N TRP A 254 -19.42 -12.39 -30.97
CA TRP A 254 -20.80 -12.58 -31.40
C TRP A 254 -21.12 -14.08 -31.58
N HIS A 255 -22.26 -14.53 -31.07
CA HIS A 255 -22.64 -15.93 -31.13
C HIS A 255 -22.66 -16.48 -32.56
N LYS A 256 -22.07 -17.68 -32.74
CA LYS A 256 -21.92 -18.39 -34.03
C LYS A 256 -21.07 -17.65 -35.07
N THR A 257 -20.27 -16.67 -34.66
CA THR A 257 -19.26 -16.05 -35.53
C THR A 257 -17.90 -16.05 -34.85
N ASP A 258 -16.88 -15.58 -35.57
CA ASP A 258 -15.55 -15.26 -35.07
C ASP A 258 -15.36 -13.75 -34.84
N ASN A 259 -16.44 -12.96 -34.89
CA ASN A 259 -16.39 -11.51 -34.79
C ASN A 259 -16.34 -11.08 -33.31
N LEU A 260 -15.30 -10.34 -32.94
CA LEU A 260 -15.16 -9.72 -31.61
C LEU A 260 -16.26 -8.67 -31.38
N VAL A 261 -16.66 -8.47 -30.12
CA VAL A 261 -17.71 -7.51 -29.75
C VAL A 261 -17.06 -6.20 -29.29
N ILE A 262 -17.24 -5.13 -30.07
CA ILE A 262 -16.65 -3.82 -29.76
C ILE A 262 -17.51 -3.01 -28.78
N GLU A 263 -18.77 -3.42 -28.60
CA GLU A 263 -19.72 -2.76 -27.72
C GLU A 263 -19.33 -2.92 -26.25
N ILE A 264 -19.54 -1.86 -25.48
CA ILE A 264 -19.41 -1.87 -24.02
C ILE A 264 -20.66 -2.46 -23.37
N CYS A 265 -20.53 -2.91 -22.12
CA CYS A 265 -21.66 -3.50 -21.38
C CYS A 265 -22.88 -2.59 -21.28
N SER A 266 -22.66 -1.29 -21.03
CA SER A 266 -23.73 -0.31 -20.89
C SER A 266 -24.57 -0.18 -22.16
N SER A 267 -23.94 -0.16 -23.34
CA SER A 267 -24.63 -0.09 -24.63
C SER A 267 -25.35 -1.40 -24.97
N LEU A 268 -24.76 -2.55 -24.61
CA LEU A 268 -25.44 -3.83 -24.75
C LEU A 268 -26.70 -3.89 -23.88
N VAL A 269 -26.61 -3.42 -22.63
CA VAL A 269 -27.77 -3.29 -21.71
C VAL A 269 -28.79 -2.27 -22.20
N ALA A 270 -28.40 -1.25 -22.97
CA ALA A 270 -29.35 -0.31 -23.60
C ALA A 270 -30.04 -0.89 -24.86
N SER A 271 -29.49 -1.95 -25.44
CA SER A 271 -29.95 -2.55 -26.71
C SER A 271 -30.93 -3.72 -26.52
N ASP A 272 -31.48 -4.22 -27.62
CA ASP A 272 -32.27 -5.47 -27.64
C ASP A 272 -31.40 -6.72 -27.90
N CYS A 273 -30.08 -6.61 -27.73
CA CYS A 273 -29.19 -7.75 -27.86
C CYS A 273 -29.44 -8.81 -26.79
N LEU A 274 -29.16 -10.06 -27.15
CA LEU A 274 -29.25 -11.19 -26.24
C LEU A 274 -27.85 -11.60 -25.77
N HIS A 275 -27.73 -11.88 -24.48
CA HIS A 275 -26.61 -12.59 -23.89
C HIS A 275 -26.92 -14.09 -23.87
N ILE A 276 -25.90 -14.91 -24.07
CA ILE A 276 -26.02 -16.37 -24.03
C ILE A 276 -25.26 -16.85 -22.80
N LEU A 277 -25.99 -17.48 -21.89
CA LEU A 277 -25.45 -18.08 -20.69
C LEU A 277 -24.70 -19.38 -21.02
N ARG A 278 -23.93 -19.89 -20.05
CA ARG A 278 -23.14 -21.12 -20.21
C ARG A 278 -24.00 -22.36 -20.45
N ASP A 279 -25.27 -22.31 -20.07
CA ASP A 279 -26.27 -23.36 -20.27
C ASP A 279 -27.13 -23.13 -21.53
N ASP A 280 -26.62 -22.34 -22.48
CA ASP A 280 -27.25 -21.97 -23.76
C ASP A 280 -28.57 -21.18 -23.65
N ARG A 281 -29.02 -20.84 -22.44
CA ARG A 281 -30.16 -19.93 -22.27
C ARG A 281 -29.83 -18.55 -22.81
N ARG A 282 -30.80 -17.96 -23.50
CA ARG A 282 -30.70 -16.61 -24.06
C ARG A 282 -31.48 -15.67 -23.19
N ILE A 283 -30.81 -14.67 -22.64
CA ILE A 283 -31.43 -13.61 -21.85
C ILE A 283 -31.16 -12.27 -22.52
N PRO A 284 -32.12 -11.33 -22.57
CA PRO A 284 -31.84 -9.97 -22.99
C PRO A 284 -30.76 -9.35 -22.12
N TYR A 285 -29.82 -8.59 -22.70
CA TYR A 285 -28.84 -7.83 -21.91
C TYR A 285 -29.53 -6.88 -20.93
N LYS A 286 -30.65 -6.27 -21.33
CA LYS A 286 -31.54 -5.47 -20.46
C LYS A 286 -32.02 -6.19 -19.19
N LYS A 287 -31.89 -7.51 -19.12
CA LYS A 287 -32.31 -8.38 -18.01
C LYS A 287 -31.18 -9.32 -17.57
N TYR A 288 -29.93 -8.90 -17.75
CA TYR A 288 -28.75 -9.75 -17.49
C TYR A 288 -28.74 -10.40 -16.10
N TRP A 289 -29.35 -9.77 -15.09
CA TRP A 289 -29.43 -10.28 -13.72
C TRP A 289 -30.26 -11.57 -13.60
N GLU A 290 -31.14 -11.89 -14.56
CA GLU A 290 -31.87 -13.16 -14.62
C GLU A 290 -30.91 -14.37 -14.84
N GLY A 291 -29.68 -14.11 -15.29
CA GLY A 291 -28.63 -15.11 -15.42
C GLY A 291 -28.04 -15.61 -14.09
N GLY A 292 -28.43 -15.04 -12.96
CA GLY A 292 -27.89 -15.37 -11.64
C GLY A 292 -26.46 -14.88 -11.44
N SER A 293 -25.81 -15.28 -10.34
CA SER A 293 -24.43 -14.92 -10.04
C SER A 293 -23.48 -15.51 -11.10
N PRO A 294 -22.45 -14.76 -11.57
CA PRO A 294 -22.02 -13.44 -11.09
C PRO A 294 -22.78 -12.25 -11.72
N TYR A 295 -23.64 -12.47 -12.72
CA TYR A 295 -24.31 -11.38 -13.43
C TYR A 295 -25.24 -10.59 -12.52
N SER A 296 -26.04 -11.27 -11.70
CA SER A 296 -26.96 -10.62 -10.75
C SER A 296 -26.26 -9.74 -9.73
N ASP A 297 -24.96 -9.92 -9.49
CA ASP A 297 -24.20 -9.23 -8.44
C ASP A 297 -23.66 -7.88 -8.91
N TRP A 298 -23.83 -7.57 -10.20
CA TRP A 298 -23.41 -6.32 -10.82
C TRP A 298 -24.60 -5.40 -11.11
N LYS A 299 -24.37 -4.09 -10.98
CA LYS A 299 -25.25 -3.02 -11.47
C LYS A 299 -24.59 -2.35 -12.68
N ILE A 300 -25.12 -2.62 -13.86
CA ILE A 300 -24.69 -2.05 -15.13
C ILE A 300 -25.78 -1.08 -15.58
N THR A 301 -25.46 0.21 -15.54
CA THR A 301 -26.40 1.25 -15.96
C THR A 301 -26.39 1.33 -17.49
N PRO A 302 -27.57 1.31 -18.17
CA PRO A 302 -27.64 1.56 -19.60
C PRO A 302 -27.11 2.97 -19.92
N ASP A 303 -26.11 3.04 -20.79
CA ASP A 303 -25.43 4.27 -21.19
C ASP A 303 -24.65 4.05 -22.49
N MET A 304 -24.36 5.14 -23.21
CA MET A 304 -23.56 5.18 -24.43
C MET A 304 -22.21 5.88 -24.24
N SER A 305 -21.87 6.30 -23.01
CA SER A 305 -20.57 6.94 -22.71
C SER A 305 -19.45 5.90 -22.77
N GLU A 306 -18.62 6.01 -23.80
CA GLU A 306 -17.46 5.15 -24.02
C GLU A 306 -16.18 5.94 -23.80
N GLN A 307 -15.22 5.38 -23.03
CA GLN A 307 -13.91 6.00 -22.87
C GLN A 307 -13.09 5.88 -24.15
N SER A 308 -12.59 7.01 -24.67
CA SER A 308 -11.73 7.04 -25.87
C SER A 308 -10.49 6.16 -25.70
N TYR A 309 -9.98 6.05 -24.46
CA TYR A 309 -8.86 5.17 -24.11
C TYR A 309 -9.02 3.74 -24.63
N TRP A 310 -10.17 3.10 -24.40
CA TRP A 310 -10.38 1.71 -24.83
C TRP A 310 -10.63 1.58 -26.33
N LYS A 311 -11.10 2.64 -26.99
CA LYS A 311 -11.20 2.70 -28.46
C LYS A 311 -9.81 2.73 -29.09
N TRP A 312 -8.95 3.58 -28.55
CA TRP A 312 -7.54 3.67 -28.94
C TRP A 312 -6.84 2.33 -28.69
N PHE A 313 -6.99 1.72 -27.51
CA PHE A 313 -6.41 0.40 -27.19
C PHE A 313 -6.82 -0.67 -28.21
N VAL A 314 -8.12 -0.78 -28.52
CA VAL A 314 -8.62 -1.77 -29.49
C VAL A 314 -8.09 -1.51 -30.90
N CYS A 315 -7.99 -0.25 -31.33
CA CYS A 315 -7.42 0.08 -32.64
C CYS A 315 -5.93 -0.17 -32.71
N HIS A 316 -5.19 0.20 -31.66
CA HIS A 316 -3.75 0.16 -31.60
C HIS A 316 -3.25 -1.30 -31.52
N PHE A 317 -3.86 -2.11 -30.64
CA PHE A 317 -3.49 -3.52 -30.44
C PHE A 317 -4.39 -4.50 -31.18
N LYS A 318 -4.96 -4.07 -32.32
CA LYS A 318 -5.93 -4.88 -33.08
C LYS A 318 -5.38 -6.28 -33.36
N ALA A 319 -4.19 -6.37 -33.94
CA ALA A 319 -3.61 -7.64 -34.39
C ALA A 319 -3.28 -8.57 -33.21
N GLU A 320 -2.82 -7.99 -32.11
CA GLU A 320 -2.50 -8.70 -30.86
C GLU A 320 -3.76 -9.26 -30.20
N ILE A 321 -4.85 -8.48 -30.15
CA ILE A 321 -6.15 -8.93 -29.63
C ILE A 321 -6.71 -10.07 -30.50
N GLU A 322 -6.69 -9.91 -31.83
CA GLU A 322 -7.16 -10.94 -32.77
C GLU A 322 -6.37 -12.25 -32.59
N LYS A 323 -5.04 -12.14 -32.48
CA LYS A 323 -4.15 -13.27 -32.23
C LYS A 323 -4.39 -13.93 -30.87
N LEU A 324 -4.53 -13.13 -29.80
CA LEU A 324 -4.72 -13.62 -28.44
C LEU A 324 -6.00 -14.46 -28.31
N HIS A 325 -7.07 -14.04 -28.97
CA HIS A 325 -8.37 -14.68 -28.85
C HIS A 325 -8.70 -15.64 -30.01
N GLY A 326 -7.94 -15.61 -31.11
CA GLY A 326 -8.24 -16.40 -32.31
C GLY A 326 -9.56 -15.96 -32.98
N ARG A 327 -9.81 -14.65 -32.97
CA ARG A 327 -11.05 -13.99 -33.43
C ARG A 327 -10.70 -12.74 -34.23
N LYS A 328 -11.70 -12.11 -34.86
CA LYS A 328 -11.48 -11.01 -35.81
C LYS A 328 -12.37 -9.80 -35.56
N PHE A 329 -11.89 -8.62 -35.88
CA PHE A 329 -12.70 -7.41 -35.99
C PHE A 329 -13.26 -7.26 -37.42
N GLU A 330 -14.19 -8.16 -37.77
CA GLU A 330 -14.87 -8.21 -39.06
C GLU A 330 -16.40 -8.28 -38.85
N GLY A 331 -17.17 -7.97 -39.90
CA GLY A 331 -18.63 -8.05 -39.89
C GLY A 331 -19.27 -7.29 -38.73
N LYS A 332 -19.96 -8.00 -37.83
CA LYS A 332 -20.59 -7.38 -36.64
C LYS A 332 -19.59 -6.80 -35.62
N GLY A 333 -18.31 -7.17 -35.73
CA GLY A 333 -17.22 -6.69 -34.89
C GLY A 333 -16.33 -5.68 -35.59
N GLU A 334 -16.72 -5.18 -36.77
CA GLU A 334 -15.90 -4.25 -37.53
C GLU A 334 -15.67 -2.95 -36.75
N ILE A 335 -14.40 -2.62 -36.52
CA ILE A 335 -14.03 -1.39 -35.81
C ILE A 335 -14.44 -0.18 -36.67
N PRO A 336 -15.27 0.73 -36.14
CA PRO A 336 -15.73 1.87 -36.89
C PRO A 336 -14.56 2.78 -37.33
N PRO A 337 -14.55 3.32 -38.57
CA PRO A 337 -13.44 4.13 -39.08
C PRO A 337 -13.05 5.29 -38.17
N GLN A 338 -14.02 5.88 -37.47
CA GLN A 338 -13.79 7.01 -36.59
C GLN A 338 -12.92 6.70 -35.37
N TRP A 339 -12.85 5.45 -34.92
CA TRP A 339 -11.97 5.07 -33.81
C TRP A 339 -10.49 5.24 -34.17
N LYS A 340 -10.14 5.16 -35.46
CA LYS A 340 -8.77 5.38 -35.95
C LYS A 340 -8.26 6.81 -35.76
N TYR A 341 -9.16 7.76 -35.53
CA TYR A 341 -8.80 9.16 -35.25
C TYR A 341 -8.56 9.43 -33.77
N VAL A 342 -8.82 8.46 -32.88
CA VAL A 342 -8.48 8.59 -31.46
C VAL A 342 -6.98 8.37 -31.30
N THR A 343 -6.27 9.40 -30.86
CA THR A 343 -4.80 9.37 -30.73
C THR A 343 -4.37 9.08 -29.30
N LYS A 344 -3.12 8.63 -29.13
CA LYS A 344 -2.51 8.46 -27.80
C LYS A 344 -2.55 9.77 -27.00
N ASP A 345 -2.19 10.89 -27.62
CA ASP A 345 -2.18 12.19 -26.96
C ASP A 345 -3.56 12.60 -26.45
N THR A 346 -4.61 12.34 -27.24
CA THR A 346 -6.01 12.58 -26.84
C THR A 346 -6.37 11.77 -25.59
N VAL A 347 -6.06 10.48 -25.56
CA VAL A 347 -6.44 9.63 -24.41
C VAL A 347 -5.60 9.93 -23.17
N LEU A 348 -4.34 10.35 -23.35
CA LEU A 348 -3.49 10.81 -22.25
C LEU A 348 -3.96 12.14 -21.66
N SER A 349 -4.51 13.07 -22.45
CA SER A 349 -5.11 14.29 -21.93
C SER A 349 -6.39 14.01 -21.15
N GLU A 350 -7.27 13.15 -21.68
CA GLU A 350 -8.54 12.78 -21.01
C GLU A 350 -8.36 12.09 -19.65
N LEU A 351 -7.23 11.40 -19.45
CA LEU A 351 -6.92 10.72 -18.18
C LEU A 351 -6.30 11.64 -17.11
N LYS A 352 -5.77 12.79 -17.52
CA LYS A 352 -5.11 13.76 -16.64
C LYS A 352 -6.08 14.82 -16.10
N ASP A 353 -7.17 15.05 -16.82
CA ASP A 353 -8.34 15.82 -16.37
C ASP A 353 -9.15 15.03 -15.32
#